data_AF-A0A521H0Z4-F1
#
_entry.id   AF-A0A521H0Z4-F1
#
_cell.length_a   1.000
_cell.length_b   1.000
_cell.length_c   1.000
_cell.angle_alpha   90.00
_cell.angle_beta   90.00
_cell.angle_gamma   90.00
#
_symmetry.space_group_name_H-M   'P 1'
#
loop_
_entity.id
_entity.type
_entity.pdbx_description
1 polymer ?
#
loop_
_entity_poly.entity_id
_entity_poly.type
_entity_poly.pdbx_seq_one_letter_code
_entity_poly.pdbx_strand_id
1 'polypeptide(L)'
;MPFSSIAIAFTAAVAAIQSPSVMRGPVTPKFAGVYRVASGELSPDSAARGPDVIFNNTVPSNYYAYTGRLQEWVDEGGLFDRQACLRDQINGFDFLYCSEYPDPTGDSGTITITFYDDNRVCGGPPSWPNANCAYVLSGLPLGSATGGQQCWWVAVDLSGGFECPATANEAFRTEGAAPHGRFGWGFLPLQDLTGPWVARGGYKVLYIFNWFDHIAGTFIGCALPQIPLSFAMRMYGPVENSMHYRSGSASWPRPLDTLELLNTTDVSNGGPPETWEVLGPLPGHSYWLLASAAPADRSVLGGQASLLVDMGSVLPGVPIRMPAGALTTALPPALPAEIYVQALETAGPPPRVTAVSNGLFHCF
;
A
#
# COMPACT_ATOMS: atom_id res chain seq x y z
N MET A 1 -21.87 -20.07 -56.18
CA MET A 1 -22.09 -18.98 -55.19
C MET A 1 -23.54 -19.07 -54.78
N PRO A 2 -23.79 -19.39 -53.49
CA PRO A 2 -24.16 -18.33 -52.56
C PRO A 2 -23.26 -18.35 -51.31
N PHE A 3 -22.86 -17.17 -50.85
CA PHE A 3 -22.19 -16.98 -49.57
C PHE A 3 -23.26 -16.96 -48.47
N SER A 4 -23.23 -17.95 -47.56
CA SER A 4 -23.97 -17.90 -46.31
C SER A 4 -23.20 -17.04 -45.31
N SER A 5 -23.73 -15.87 -45.00
CA SER A 5 -23.27 -15.04 -43.88
C SER A 5 -23.68 -15.71 -42.57
N ILE A 6 -22.70 -16.20 -41.81
CA ILE A 6 -22.90 -16.58 -40.40
C ILE A 6 -22.84 -15.28 -39.59
N ALA A 7 -23.98 -14.84 -39.07
CA ALA A 7 -24.04 -13.79 -38.07
C ALA A 7 -23.59 -14.38 -36.72
N ILE A 8 -22.37 -14.08 -36.30
CA ILE A 8 -21.90 -14.34 -34.94
C ILE A 8 -22.57 -13.30 -34.04
N ALA A 9 -23.62 -13.71 -33.34
CA ALA A 9 -24.24 -12.89 -32.31
C ALA A 9 -23.30 -12.85 -31.09
N PHE A 10 -22.58 -11.74 -30.92
CA PHE A 10 -21.97 -11.39 -29.65
C PHE A 10 -23.09 -11.04 -28.67
N THR A 11 -23.52 -11.99 -27.84
CA THR A 11 -24.30 -11.67 -26.65
C THR A 11 -23.35 -11.02 -25.66
N ALA A 12 -23.37 -9.69 -25.58
CA ALA A 12 -22.77 -8.98 -24.46
C ALA A 12 -23.50 -9.43 -23.18
N ALA A 13 -22.79 -10.15 -22.30
CA ALA A 13 -23.31 -10.46 -20.98
C ALA A 13 -23.53 -9.14 -20.26
N VAL A 14 -24.79 -8.81 -19.98
CA VAL A 14 -25.13 -7.66 -19.14
C VAL A 14 -24.71 -8.04 -17.73
N ALA A 15 -23.77 -7.29 -17.16
CA ALA A 15 -23.39 -7.41 -15.76
C ALA A 15 -24.65 -7.34 -14.89
N ALA A 16 -24.86 -8.34 -14.04
CA ALA A 16 -26.02 -8.34 -13.16
C ALA A 16 -25.77 -7.35 -12.02
N ILE A 17 -26.68 -6.38 -11.82
CA ILE A 17 -26.70 -5.57 -10.61
C ILE A 17 -27.32 -6.44 -9.52
N GLN A 18 -26.51 -6.90 -8.57
CA GLN A 18 -27.00 -7.63 -7.41
C GLN A 18 -26.98 -6.71 -6.19
N SER A 19 -28.01 -6.79 -5.35
CA SER A 19 -27.94 -6.15 -4.04
C SER A 19 -27.07 -7.02 -3.14
N PRO A 20 -25.91 -6.53 -2.67
CA PRO A 20 -25.11 -7.29 -1.73
C PRO A 20 -25.95 -7.51 -0.48
N SER A 21 -25.96 -8.72 0.08
CA SER A 21 -26.63 -8.99 1.34
C SER A 21 -25.84 -8.33 2.47
N VAL A 22 -26.17 -7.07 2.75
CA VAL A 22 -25.64 -6.35 3.89
C VAL A 22 -26.46 -6.74 5.13
N MET A 23 -25.78 -7.23 6.15
CA MET A 23 -26.41 -7.70 7.39
C MET A 23 -26.10 -6.74 8.51
N ARG A 24 -27.07 -6.56 9.41
CA ARG A 24 -26.86 -5.79 10.63
C ARG A 24 -26.06 -6.63 11.63
N GLY A 25 -24.87 -6.19 11.99
CA GLY A 25 -24.06 -6.80 13.03
C GLY A 25 -24.56 -6.41 14.42
N PRO A 26 -24.72 -7.36 15.36
CA PRO A 26 -24.98 -7.06 16.77
C PRO A 26 -23.69 -6.78 17.57
N VAL A 27 -22.51 -6.88 16.95
CA VAL A 27 -21.22 -6.94 17.64
C VAL A 27 -20.33 -5.75 17.27
N THR A 28 -19.78 -5.07 18.27
CA THR A 28 -18.72 -4.05 18.09
C THR A 28 -17.41 -4.75 17.69
N PRO A 29 -16.72 -4.29 16.62
CA PRO A 29 -15.44 -4.84 16.21
C PRO A 29 -14.39 -4.80 17.33
N LYS A 30 -13.63 -5.88 17.49
CA LYS A 30 -12.53 -5.99 18.47
C LYS A 30 -11.20 -5.75 17.76
N PHE A 31 -10.26 -5.06 18.41
CA PHE A 31 -8.91 -4.94 17.85
C PHE A 31 -8.20 -6.30 17.93
N ALA A 32 -7.82 -6.85 16.78
CA ALA A 32 -7.13 -8.13 16.68
C ALA A 32 -5.62 -7.99 16.82
N GLY A 33 -5.06 -6.83 16.44
CA GLY A 33 -3.63 -6.57 16.50
C GLY A 33 -3.11 -5.84 15.25
N VAL A 34 -1.79 -5.77 15.19
CA VAL A 34 -1.02 -5.28 14.05
C VAL A 34 -0.42 -6.46 13.30
N TYR A 35 -0.81 -6.63 12.04
CA TYR A 35 -0.20 -7.58 11.13
C TYR A 35 1.04 -6.96 10.49
N ARG A 36 2.21 -7.52 10.76
CA ARG A 36 3.47 -7.10 10.13
C ARG A 36 3.72 -7.94 8.89
N VAL A 37 3.63 -7.34 7.70
CA VAL A 37 3.83 -8.09 6.45
C VAL A 37 5.24 -8.68 6.36
N ALA A 38 6.24 -8.00 6.91
CA ALA A 38 7.63 -8.46 6.93
C ALA A 38 7.83 -9.79 7.67
N SER A 39 7.10 -10.04 8.77
CA SER A 39 7.19 -11.29 9.53
C SER A 39 6.04 -12.26 9.25
N GLY A 40 4.93 -11.77 8.70
CA GLY A 40 3.70 -12.54 8.55
C GLY A 40 2.95 -12.79 9.87
N GLU A 41 3.26 -12.02 10.91
CA GLU A 41 2.72 -12.22 12.26
C GLU A 41 1.73 -11.11 12.65
N LEU A 42 0.67 -11.53 13.36
CA LEU A 42 -0.26 -10.64 14.04
C LEU A 42 0.19 -10.48 15.50
N SER A 43 0.56 -9.27 15.90
CA SER A 43 1.00 -8.97 17.28
C SER A 43 0.12 -7.90 17.94
N PRO A 44 0.07 -7.84 19.28
CA PRO A 44 -0.65 -6.79 20.01
C PRO A 44 0.07 -5.43 20.01
N ASP A 45 1.23 -5.32 19.35
CA ASP A 45 2.08 -4.12 19.40
C ASP A 45 1.48 -2.92 18.65
N SER A 46 2.15 -1.77 18.73
CA SER A 46 1.90 -0.62 17.86
C SER A 46 2.48 -0.83 16.46
N ALA A 47 1.77 -0.39 15.41
CA ALA A 47 2.30 -0.42 14.04
C ALA A 47 3.18 0.79 13.77
N ALA A 48 4.18 0.62 12.92
CA ALA A 48 4.93 1.71 12.31
C ALA A 48 4.29 2.08 10.97
N ARG A 49 3.20 2.88 11.00
CA ARG A 49 2.48 3.35 9.81
C ARG A 49 2.23 4.86 9.87
N GLY A 50 2.02 5.48 8.71
CA GLY A 50 1.84 6.93 8.60
C GLY A 50 3.16 7.68 8.37
N PRO A 51 3.23 8.98 8.72
CA PRO A 51 2.34 9.68 9.64
C PRO A 51 0.98 10.09 9.06
N ASP A 52 0.85 10.16 7.75
CA ASP A 52 -0.33 10.77 7.13
C ASP A 52 -1.46 9.77 6.91
N VAL A 53 -2.69 10.25 7.06
CA VAL A 53 -3.89 9.51 6.67
C VAL A 53 -4.33 10.00 5.30
N ILE A 54 -4.10 9.19 4.28
CA ILE A 54 -4.37 9.56 2.89
C ILE A 54 -5.77 9.16 2.42
N PHE A 55 -6.40 8.20 3.12
CA PHE A 55 -7.80 7.83 2.90
C PHE A 55 -8.43 7.33 4.20
N ASN A 56 -9.69 7.68 4.44
CA ASN A 56 -10.43 7.19 5.61
C ASN A 56 -11.94 7.17 5.37
N ASN A 57 -12.53 5.98 5.42
CA ASN A 57 -13.99 5.77 5.41
C ASN A 57 -14.46 4.91 6.60
N THR A 58 -13.75 4.95 7.73
CA THR A 58 -14.06 4.12 8.91
C THR A 58 -15.14 4.75 9.81
N VAL A 59 -16.02 5.62 9.29
CA VAL A 59 -17.12 6.16 10.11
C VAL A 59 -18.03 5.00 10.49
N PRO A 60 -18.21 4.72 11.80
CA PRO A 60 -18.89 3.50 12.25
C PRO A 60 -20.29 3.35 11.66
N SER A 61 -20.53 2.20 11.03
CA SER A 61 -21.88 1.69 10.79
C SER A 61 -22.15 0.52 11.75
N ASN A 62 -23.26 -0.22 11.58
CA ASN A 62 -23.52 -1.49 12.29
C ASN A 62 -23.77 -2.61 11.27
N TYR A 63 -23.09 -2.56 10.14
CA TYR A 63 -23.35 -3.41 9.00
C TYR A 63 -22.06 -4.04 8.49
N TYR A 64 -22.20 -5.24 7.93
CA TYR A 64 -21.13 -5.95 7.26
C TYR A 64 -21.73 -6.74 6.08
N ALA A 65 -20.88 -7.20 5.17
CA ALA A 65 -21.28 -8.05 4.06
C ALA A 65 -20.54 -9.40 4.14
N TYR A 66 -21.13 -10.45 3.58
CA TYR A 66 -20.40 -11.66 3.25
C TYR A 66 -19.99 -11.60 1.79
N THR A 67 -18.71 -11.84 1.53
CA THR A 67 -18.28 -12.21 0.17
C THR A 67 -18.20 -13.73 0.11
N GLY A 68 -18.37 -14.30 -1.08
CA GLY A 68 -18.11 -15.73 -1.25
C GLY A 68 -16.63 -16.03 -1.07
N ARG A 69 -16.29 -17.27 -0.69
CA ARG A 69 -14.91 -17.74 -0.74
C ARG A 69 -14.31 -17.52 -2.14
N LEU A 70 -13.11 -16.96 -2.17
CA LEU A 70 -12.39 -16.63 -3.41
C LEU A 70 -13.16 -15.68 -4.35
N GLN A 71 -14.11 -14.92 -3.79
CA GLN A 71 -14.78 -13.85 -4.49
C GLN A 71 -14.27 -12.52 -3.95
N GLU A 72 -13.65 -11.75 -4.84
CA GLU A 72 -13.13 -10.44 -4.51
C GLU A 72 -14.23 -9.43 -4.72
N TRP A 73 -14.51 -8.65 -3.69
CA TRP A 73 -15.26 -7.42 -3.86
C TRP A 73 -14.28 -6.26 -3.82
N VAL A 74 -14.35 -5.40 -4.83
CA VAL A 74 -13.54 -4.19 -4.97
C VAL A 74 -14.42 -2.98 -4.72
N ASP A 75 -14.02 -2.19 -3.74
CA ASP A 75 -14.59 -0.88 -3.44
C ASP A 75 -13.71 0.23 -4.01
N GLU A 76 -14.18 1.47 -3.95
CA GLU A 76 -13.49 2.62 -4.52
C GLU A 76 -13.27 3.78 -3.55
N GLY A 77 -12.33 4.64 -3.92
CA GLY A 77 -12.13 5.94 -3.30
C GLY A 77 -11.34 6.87 -4.21
N GLY A 78 -11.12 8.09 -3.76
CA GLY A 78 -10.13 9.01 -4.32
C GLY A 78 -9.02 9.28 -3.32
N LEU A 79 -7.81 9.49 -3.84
CA LEU A 79 -6.70 10.08 -3.10
C LEU A 79 -6.53 11.52 -3.58
N PHE A 80 -6.36 12.45 -2.64
CA PHE A 80 -6.06 13.85 -2.96
C PHE A 80 -4.68 13.96 -3.63
N ASP A 81 -4.54 14.92 -4.55
CA ASP A 81 -3.25 15.26 -5.13
C ASP A 81 -2.40 16.05 -4.12
N ARG A 82 -1.78 15.34 -3.18
CA ARG A 82 -0.91 15.91 -2.13
C ARG A 82 0.55 16.09 -2.56
N GLN A 83 0.90 15.73 -3.80
CA GLN A 83 2.24 15.98 -4.33
C GLN A 83 2.17 16.29 -5.82
N ALA A 84 3.13 17.08 -6.31
CA ALA A 84 3.15 17.56 -7.69
C ALA A 84 3.23 16.42 -8.73
N CYS A 85 3.75 15.26 -8.34
CA CYS A 85 3.87 14.08 -9.19
C CYS A 85 2.58 13.28 -9.36
N LEU A 86 1.48 13.68 -8.72
CA LEU A 86 0.15 13.04 -8.85
C LEU A 86 0.18 11.52 -8.60
N ARG A 87 1.01 11.12 -7.65
CA ARG A 87 1.13 9.74 -7.15
C ARG A 87 1.11 9.76 -5.64
N ASP A 88 1.02 8.62 -5.00
CA ASP A 88 1.14 8.44 -3.56
C ASP A 88 1.71 7.06 -3.26
N GLN A 89 1.92 6.79 -1.98
CA GLN A 89 2.33 5.50 -1.47
C GLN A 89 1.52 5.12 -0.24
N ILE A 90 1.01 3.89 -0.22
CA ILE A 90 0.38 3.32 0.97
C ILE A 90 1.47 2.60 1.78
N ASN A 91 1.77 3.06 2.99
CA ASN A 91 2.75 2.44 3.89
C ASN A 91 2.11 1.69 5.08
N GLY A 92 0.79 1.64 5.11
CA GLY A 92 0.03 0.89 6.08
C GLY A 92 -1.46 1.10 5.85
N PHE A 93 -2.28 0.21 6.41
CA PHE A 93 -3.73 0.37 6.35
C PHE A 93 -4.42 -0.35 7.49
N ASP A 94 -5.60 0.12 7.85
CA ASP A 94 -6.49 -0.53 8.80
C ASP A 94 -7.74 -0.98 8.06
N PHE A 95 -8.18 -2.21 8.32
CA PHE A 95 -9.43 -2.72 7.78
C PHE A 95 -10.22 -3.47 8.83
N LEU A 96 -11.53 -3.53 8.62
CA LEU A 96 -12.46 -4.23 9.50
C LEU A 96 -13.21 -5.32 8.72
N TYR A 97 -13.45 -6.45 9.37
CA TYR A 97 -14.19 -7.57 8.80
C TYR A 97 -15.00 -8.29 9.88
N CYS A 98 -15.96 -9.09 9.43
CA CYS A 98 -16.65 -10.06 10.27
C CYS A 98 -16.51 -11.46 9.68
N SER A 99 -16.59 -12.46 10.55
CA SER A 99 -16.68 -13.86 10.15
C SER A 99 -17.63 -14.63 11.05
N GLU A 100 -18.37 -15.55 10.44
CA GLU A 100 -19.11 -16.64 11.12
C GLU A 100 -18.43 -18.00 10.92
N TYR A 101 -17.28 -18.04 10.24
CA TYR A 101 -16.55 -19.28 10.06
C TYR A 101 -16.00 -19.78 11.41
N PRO A 102 -16.24 -21.06 11.79
CA PRO A 102 -15.75 -21.59 13.07
C PRO A 102 -14.23 -21.55 13.17
N ASP A 103 -13.71 -21.04 14.28
CA ASP A 103 -12.27 -20.89 14.51
C ASP A 103 -11.87 -21.31 15.92
N PRO A 104 -11.62 -22.62 16.14
CA PRO A 104 -11.28 -23.14 17.45
C PRO A 104 -9.88 -22.74 17.92
N THR A 105 -9.00 -22.30 17.02
CA THR A 105 -7.62 -21.88 17.35
C THR A 105 -7.49 -20.37 17.48
N GLY A 106 -8.36 -19.60 16.83
CA GLY A 106 -8.38 -18.14 16.90
C GLY A 106 -7.42 -17.46 15.92
N ASP A 107 -6.86 -18.20 14.97
CA ASP A 107 -5.79 -17.79 14.06
C ASP A 107 -5.85 -18.49 12.69
N SER A 108 -7.00 -19.06 12.31
CA SER A 108 -7.12 -19.85 11.08
C SER A 108 -7.50 -19.04 9.83
N GLY A 109 -7.76 -17.75 9.97
CA GLY A 109 -8.24 -16.86 8.92
C GLY A 109 -7.18 -16.45 7.90
N THR A 110 -7.62 -16.26 6.66
CA THR A 110 -6.79 -15.70 5.59
C THR A 110 -7.60 -14.77 4.72
N ILE A 111 -7.16 -13.52 4.62
CA ILE A 111 -7.79 -12.48 3.80
C ILE A 111 -6.71 -11.86 2.92
N THR A 112 -7.00 -11.70 1.65
CA THR A 112 -6.16 -10.94 0.72
C THR A 112 -6.74 -9.54 0.54
N ILE A 113 -5.90 -8.51 0.73
CA ILE A 113 -6.23 -7.12 0.45
C ILE A 113 -5.44 -6.67 -0.77
N THR A 114 -6.13 -6.15 -1.78
CA THR A 114 -5.53 -5.69 -3.05
C THR A 114 -5.72 -4.20 -3.21
N PHE A 115 -4.79 -3.54 -3.88
CA PHE A 115 -4.88 -2.13 -4.24
C PHE A 115 -4.67 -1.95 -5.75
N TYR A 116 -5.56 -1.17 -6.35
CA TYR A 116 -5.56 -0.81 -7.76
C TYR A 116 -5.53 0.70 -7.87
N ASP A 117 -4.65 1.25 -8.68
CA ASP A 117 -4.51 2.70 -8.85
C ASP A 117 -5.52 3.31 -9.84
N ASP A 118 -6.45 2.50 -10.37
CA ASP A 118 -7.56 2.92 -11.19
C ASP A 118 -8.78 2.03 -10.94
N ASN A 119 -9.98 2.64 -10.93
CA ASN A 119 -11.22 1.89 -10.80
C ASN A 119 -12.36 2.53 -11.59
N ARG A 120 -13.01 1.74 -12.45
CA ARG A 120 -14.16 2.15 -13.22
C ARG A 120 -15.46 1.82 -12.50
N VAL A 121 -16.34 2.81 -12.42
CA VAL A 121 -17.70 2.65 -11.87
C VAL A 121 -18.45 1.52 -12.57
N CYS A 122 -18.89 0.51 -11.80
CA CYS A 122 -19.58 -0.68 -12.30
C CYS A 122 -18.83 -1.45 -13.41
N GLY A 123 -17.51 -1.29 -13.50
CA GLY A 123 -16.62 -2.10 -14.33
C GLY A 123 -15.40 -2.64 -13.57
N GLY A 124 -15.15 -2.13 -12.37
CA GLY A 124 -14.02 -2.46 -11.52
C GLY A 124 -12.66 -1.97 -12.07
N PRO A 125 -11.54 -2.46 -11.52
CA PRO A 125 -10.21 -2.09 -11.96
C PRO A 125 -9.93 -2.61 -13.37
N PRO A 126 -9.51 -1.76 -14.33
CA PRO A 126 -9.15 -2.23 -15.66
C PRO A 126 -7.98 -3.23 -15.69
N SER A 127 -7.12 -3.20 -14.67
CA SER A 127 -5.97 -4.09 -14.54
C SER A 127 -6.30 -5.44 -13.89
N TRP A 128 -7.52 -5.64 -13.36
CA TRP A 128 -7.91 -6.88 -12.70
C TRP A 128 -7.63 -8.12 -13.57
N PRO A 129 -7.04 -9.20 -13.02
CA PRO A 129 -6.71 -9.44 -11.61
C PRO A 129 -5.32 -8.92 -11.17
N ASN A 130 -4.60 -8.18 -12.03
CA ASN A 130 -3.26 -7.67 -11.74
C ASN A 130 -3.35 -6.37 -10.92
N ALA A 131 -3.47 -6.51 -9.61
CA ALA A 131 -3.39 -5.39 -8.67
C ALA A 131 -2.01 -4.73 -8.69
N ASN A 132 -1.94 -3.45 -8.36
CA ASN A 132 -0.66 -2.77 -8.11
C ASN A 132 0.05 -3.42 -6.91
N CYS A 133 -0.73 -3.76 -5.87
CA CYS A 133 -0.23 -4.47 -4.69
C CYS A 133 -1.27 -5.45 -4.16
N ALA A 134 -0.83 -6.58 -3.61
CA ALA A 134 -1.69 -7.58 -3.00
C ALA A 134 -1.02 -8.16 -1.76
N TYR A 135 -1.74 -8.17 -0.63
CA TYR A 135 -1.25 -8.65 0.66
C TYR A 135 -2.10 -9.81 1.13
N VAL A 136 -1.50 -11.00 1.22
CA VAL A 136 -2.12 -12.18 1.83
C VAL A 136 -1.86 -12.14 3.34
N LEU A 137 -2.92 -11.90 4.10
CA LEU A 137 -2.87 -11.77 5.55
C LEU A 137 -3.38 -13.07 6.17
N SER A 138 -2.49 -13.88 6.74
CA SER A 138 -2.82 -15.15 7.40
C SER A 138 -2.87 -15.01 8.92
N GLY A 139 -3.22 -16.06 9.66
CA GLY A 139 -3.19 -15.97 11.13
C GLY A 139 -4.29 -15.09 11.72
N LEU A 140 -5.33 -14.76 10.94
CA LEU A 140 -6.37 -13.81 11.35
C LEU A 140 -7.47 -14.54 12.16
N PRO A 141 -8.02 -13.92 13.22
CA PRO A 141 -9.14 -14.52 13.94
C PRO A 141 -10.42 -14.50 13.10
N LEU A 142 -11.22 -15.56 13.16
CA LEU A 142 -12.52 -15.62 12.45
C LEU A 142 -13.69 -15.56 13.45
N GLY A 143 -14.74 -16.37 13.24
CA GLY A 143 -15.88 -16.47 14.15
C GLY A 143 -15.50 -17.10 15.49
N SER A 144 -16.50 -17.38 16.33
CA SER A 144 -16.26 -18.16 17.54
C SER A 144 -15.81 -19.59 17.21
N ALA A 145 -15.30 -20.31 18.20
CA ALA A 145 -14.90 -21.72 18.05
C ALA A 145 -15.98 -22.64 17.44
N THR A 146 -17.26 -22.24 17.49
CA THR A 146 -18.40 -23.00 16.97
C THR A 146 -19.18 -22.28 15.86
N GLY A 147 -18.64 -21.18 15.29
CA GLY A 147 -19.26 -20.47 14.18
C GLY A 147 -20.25 -19.36 14.56
N GLY A 148 -20.06 -18.73 15.72
CA GLY A 148 -20.77 -17.50 16.08
C GLY A 148 -20.10 -16.28 15.48
N GLN A 149 -20.87 -15.29 15.04
CA GLN A 149 -20.33 -14.07 14.45
C GLN A 149 -19.36 -13.33 15.37
N GLN A 150 -18.18 -13.00 14.85
CA GLN A 150 -17.22 -12.07 15.46
C GLN A 150 -16.75 -11.06 14.41
N CYS A 151 -16.38 -9.88 14.87
CA CYS A 151 -15.87 -8.81 14.01
C CYS A 151 -14.58 -8.24 14.57
N TRP A 152 -13.66 -7.91 13.68
CA TRP A 152 -12.29 -7.60 13.99
C TRP A 152 -11.82 -6.34 13.26
N TRP A 153 -10.98 -5.57 13.94
CA TRP A 153 -10.17 -4.51 13.35
C TRP A 153 -8.73 -5.00 13.35
N VAL A 154 -8.13 -5.06 12.16
CA VAL A 154 -6.70 -5.34 11.97
C VAL A 154 -6.02 -4.07 11.46
N ALA A 155 -4.90 -3.72 12.09
CA ALA A 155 -3.96 -2.76 11.54
C ALA A 155 -2.88 -3.51 10.76
N VAL A 156 -2.45 -2.99 9.62
CA VAL A 156 -1.44 -3.60 8.77
C VAL A 156 -0.26 -2.65 8.63
N ASP A 157 0.92 -3.18 8.94
CA ASP A 157 2.21 -2.51 8.84
C ASP A 157 2.93 -2.99 7.58
N LEU A 158 3.19 -2.05 6.66
CA LEU A 158 3.88 -2.30 5.39
C LEU A 158 5.32 -1.80 5.40
N SER A 159 5.81 -1.29 6.53
CA SER A 159 7.18 -0.82 6.65
C SER A 159 8.18 -1.94 6.34
N GLY A 160 9.32 -1.56 5.76
CA GLY A 160 10.40 -2.51 5.47
C GLY A 160 10.43 -3.03 4.03
N GLY A 161 9.77 -2.34 3.08
CA GLY A 161 9.80 -2.73 1.65
C GLY A 161 8.52 -3.39 1.15
N PHE A 162 7.43 -3.29 1.91
CA PHE A 162 6.12 -3.81 1.52
C PHE A 162 5.14 -2.67 1.23
N GLU A 163 5.62 -1.43 1.10
CA GLU A 163 4.80 -0.27 0.78
C GLU A 163 4.20 -0.40 -0.64
N CYS A 164 3.10 0.31 -0.93
CA CYS A 164 2.42 0.26 -2.22
C CYS A 164 2.47 1.60 -2.97
N PRO A 165 3.26 1.72 -4.05
CA PRO A 165 4.24 0.76 -4.56
C PRO A 165 5.54 0.75 -3.73
N ALA A 166 6.34 -0.31 -3.82
CA ALA A 166 7.61 -0.42 -3.09
C ALA A 166 8.84 0.00 -3.93
N THR A 167 8.64 0.30 -5.22
CA THR A 167 9.73 0.59 -6.17
C THR A 167 9.52 1.93 -6.86
N ALA A 168 10.62 2.56 -7.31
CA ALA A 168 10.57 3.86 -8.00
C ALA A 168 9.96 3.79 -9.41
N ASN A 169 9.85 2.60 -9.99
CA ASN A 169 9.34 2.39 -11.36
C ASN A 169 7.81 2.25 -11.41
N GLU A 170 7.18 2.12 -10.25
CA GLU A 170 5.74 1.99 -10.11
C GLU A 170 5.19 3.27 -9.48
N ALA A 171 3.90 3.52 -9.70
CA ALA A 171 3.20 4.66 -9.11
C ALA A 171 1.81 4.21 -8.67
N PHE A 172 1.38 4.66 -7.49
CA PHE A 172 -0.03 4.63 -7.12
C PHE A 172 -0.62 6.00 -7.48
N ARG A 173 -1.29 6.11 -8.62
CA ARG A 173 -1.78 7.40 -9.15
C ARG A 173 -2.87 7.99 -8.26
N THR A 174 -2.81 9.30 -8.02
CA THR A 174 -3.85 10.07 -7.31
C THR A 174 -4.88 10.64 -8.28
N GLU A 175 -5.87 11.38 -7.77
CA GLU A 175 -7.03 11.80 -8.55
C GLU A 175 -6.73 12.58 -9.84
N GLY A 176 -5.63 13.35 -9.89
CA GLY A 176 -5.24 14.12 -11.06
C GLY A 176 -4.60 13.29 -12.17
N ALA A 177 -4.10 12.10 -11.87
CA ALA A 177 -3.42 11.21 -12.82
C ALA A 177 -4.13 9.86 -13.06
N ALA A 178 -4.98 9.42 -12.13
CA ALA A 178 -5.78 8.21 -12.28
C ALA A 178 -6.80 8.40 -13.43
N PRO A 179 -6.88 7.49 -14.42
CA PRO A 179 -7.75 7.65 -15.59
C PRO A 179 -9.22 7.91 -15.27
N HIS A 180 -9.74 7.29 -14.21
CA HIS A 180 -11.11 7.52 -13.72
C HIS A 180 -11.15 8.36 -12.44
N GLY A 181 -10.03 8.96 -12.04
CA GLY A 181 -9.89 9.83 -10.87
C GLY A 181 -10.17 9.13 -9.55
N ARG A 182 -10.05 7.79 -9.52
CA ARG A 182 -10.37 6.91 -8.40
C ARG A 182 -9.42 5.73 -8.37
N PHE A 183 -9.09 5.28 -7.17
CA PHE A 183 -8.44 4.02 -6.94
C PHE A 183 -9.48 2.95 -6.57
N GLY A 184 -9.09 1.68 -6.68
CA GLY A 184 -9.86 0.54 -6.21
C GLY A 184 -9.11 -0.21 -5.13
N TRP A 185 -9.83 -0.87 -4.22
CA TRP A 185 -9.20 -1.79 -3.28
C TRP A 185 -10.11 -3.00 -3.03
N GLY A 186 -9.53 -4.18 -3.02
CA GLY A 186 -10.25 -5.44 -2.95
C GLY A 186 -10.16 -6.12 -1.61
N PHE A 187 -11.24 -6.80 -1.26
CA PHE A 187 -11.34 -7.72 -0.14
C PHE A 187 -11.63 -9.13 -0.67
N LEU A 188 -10.73 -10.07 -0.44
CA LEU A 188 -10.81 -11.44 -0.93
C LEU A 188 -10.55 -12.43 0.23
N PRO A 189 -11.59 -13.01 0.85
CA PRO A 189 -11.41 -13.99 1.91
C PRO A 189 -11.19 -15.40 1.34
N LEU A 190 -10.39 -16.18 2.04
CA LEU A 190 -10.23 -17.61 1.77
C LEU A 190 -11.36 -18.44 2.40
N GLN A 191 -11.90 -18.01 3.53
CA GLN A 191 -12.98 -18.68 4.23
C GLN A 191 -14.34 -18.14 3.78
N ASP A 192 -15.32 -19.03 3.65
CA ASP A 192 -16.72 -18.65 3.48
C ASP A 192 -17.24 -17.88 4.70
N LEU A 193 -18.39 -17.23 4.55
CA LEU A 193 -19.05 -16.46 5.64
C LEU A 193 -18.10 -15.47 6.32
N THR A 194 -17.20 -14.88 5.53
CA THR A 194 -16.25 -13.87 5.95
C THR A 194 -16.38 -12.70 4.98
N GLY A 195 -16.33 -11.48 5.48
CA GLY A 195 -16.46 -10.33 4.61
C GLY A 195 -16.26 -9.00 5.33
N PRO A 196 -16.17 -7.91 4.55
CA PRO A 196 -15.79 -6.61 5.08
C PRO A 196 -16.90 -6.04 5.95
N TRP A 197 -16.48 -5.37 7.02
CA TRP A 197 -17.36 -4.43 7.70
C TRP A 197 -17.62 -3.26 6.75
N VAL A 198 -18.85 -2.81 6.66
CA VAL A 198 -19.19 -1.67 5.81
C VAL A 198 -19.39 -0.43 6.68
N ALA A 199 -19.00 0.72 6.19
CA ALA A 199 -18.86 1.99 6.88
C ALA A 199 -19.21 3.14 5.93
N ARG A 200 -18.98 4.39 6.36
CA ARG A 200 -19.30 5.61 5.61
C ARG A 200 -18.12 6.58 5.60
N GLY A 201 -18.20 7.57 4.73
CA GLY A 201 -17.14 8.56 4.54
C GLY A 201 -16.28 8.21 3.36
N GLY A 202 -15.01 8.61 3.41
CA GLY A 202 -14.08 8.48 2.29
C GLY A 202 -14.26 9.59 1.27
N TYR A 203 -13.12 10.03 0.72
CA TYR A 203 -13.11 10.97 -0.39
C TYR A 203 -13.46 10.23 -1.69
N LYS A 204 -14.31 10.84 -2.54
CA LYS A 204 -14.77 10.25 -3.81
C LYS A 204 -15.18 8.77 -3.69
N VAL A 205 -16.00 8.44 -2.70
CA VAL A 205 -16.67 7.13 -2.64
C VAL A 205 -18.01 7.23 -3.37
N LEU A 206 -18.38 6.22 -4.17
CA LEU A 206 -19.70 6.13 -4.82
C LEU A 206 -20.60 5.08 -4.19
N TYR A 207 -20.05 4.31 -3.23
CA TYR A 207 -20.75 3.22 -2.56
C TYR A 207 -21.11 2.14 -3.56
N ILE A 208 -20.16 1.76 -4.43
CA ILE A 208 -20.33 0.70 -5.41
C ILE A 208 -19.32 -0.39 -5.12
N PHE A 209 -19.77 -1.64 -5.20
CA PHE A 209 -18.85 -2.78 -5.10
C PHE A 209 -18.78 -3.45 -6.46
N ASN A 210 -17.58 -3.67 -6.97
CA ASN A 210 -17.33 -4.46 -8.16
C ASN A 210 -16.97 -5.87 -7.71
N TRP A 211 -17.64 -6.87 -8.28
CA TRP A 211 -17.54 -8.25 -7.82
C TRP A 211 -16.88 -9.12 -8.88
N PHE A 212 -15.85 -9.84 -8.44
CA PHE A 212 -15.04 -10.72 -9.28
C PHE A 212 -14.96 -12.13 -8.67
N ASP A 213 -14.91 -13.12 -9.56
CA ASP A 213 -14.69 -14.53 -9.22
C ASP A 213 -13.28 -14.95 -9.64
N HIS A 214 -12.44 -15.30 -8.67
CA HIS A 214 -11.07 -15.77 -8.94
C HIS A 214 -11.00 -17.22 -9.44
N ILE A 215 -12.03 -18.03 -9.20
CA ILE A 215 -12.09 -19.41 -9.70
C ILE A 215 -12.45 -19.39 -11.19
N ALA A 216 -13.50 -18.64 -11.54
CA ALA A 216 -13.95 -18.52 -12.92
C ALA A 216 -13.11 -17.50 -13.73
N GLY A 217 -12.34 -16.64 -13.05
CA GLY A 217 -11.53 -15.60 -13.70
C GLY A 217 -12.38 -14.54 -14.39
N THR A 218 -13.52 -14.16 -13.80
CA THR A 218 -14.50 -13.27 -14.44
C THR A 218 -15.01 -12.18 -13.53
N PHE A 219 -15.31 -11.02 -14.12
CA PHE A 219 -16.18 -10.03 -13.51
C PHE A 219 -17.61 -10.59 -13.47
N ILE A 220 -18.25 -10.55 -12.31
CA ILE A 220 -19.63 -11.02 -12.13
C ILE A 220 -20.61 -9.86 -12.28
N GLY A 221 -20.29 -8.71 -11.67
CA GLY A 221 -21.15 -7.55 -11.75
C GLY A 221 -20.81 -6.48 -10.74
N CYS A 222 -21.70 -5.50 -10.60
CA CYS A 222 -21.58 -4.46 -9.60
C CYS A 222 -22.77 -4.47 -8.64
N ALA A 223 -22.50 -4.07 -7.41
CA ALA A 223 -23.44 -4.05 -6.33
C ALA A 223 -23.64 -2.60 -5.87
N LEU A 224 -24.90 -2.17 -5.87
CA LEU A 224 -25.33 -0.91 -5.25
C LEU A 224 -26.02 -1.28 -3.93
N PRO A 225 -25.36 -1.08 -2.77
CA PRO A 225 -26.00 -1.33 -1.50
C PRO A 225 -27.18 -0.38 -1.33
N GLN A 226 -28.28 -0.89 -0.76
CA GLN A 226 -29.50 -0.10 -0.49
C GLN A 226 -29.25 1.05 0.51
N ILE A 227 -28.15 0.96 1.25
CA ILE A 227 -27.65 1.98 2.16
C ILE A 227 -26.28 2.38 1.62
N PRO A 228 -25.96 3.67 1.44
CA PRO A 228 -24.67 4.13 0.94
C PRO A 228 -23.59 3.78 1.96
N LEU A 229 -22.93 2.65 1.72
CA LEU A 229 -21.91 2.06 2.57
C LEU A 229 -20.75 1.61 1.68
N SER A 230 -19.56 1.68 2.24
CA SER A 230 -18.28 1.33 1.63
C SER A 230 -17.51 0.50 2.65
N PHE A 231 -16.62 -0.41 2.26
CA PHE A 231 -15.89 -1.23 3.20
C PHE A 231 -15.02 -0.36 4.12
N ALA A 232 -14.93 -0.68 5.40
CA ALA A 232 -14.18 0.10 6.36
C ALA A 232 -12.67 -0.04 6.13
N MET A 233 -12.04 1.07 5.78
CA MET A 233 -10.65 1.18 5.42
C MET A 233 -10.07 2.54 5.82
N ARG A 234 -8.88 2.51 6.39
CA ARG A 234 -8.05 3.70 6.60
C ARG A 234 -6.68 3.42 6.03
N MET A 235 -6.25 4.23 5.09
CA MET A 235 -4.93 4.10 4.45
C MET A 235 -3.99 5.16 4.99
N TYR A 236 -2.75 4.75 5.17
CA TYR A 236 -1.67 5.59 5.65
C TYR A 236 -0.62 5.77 4.56
N GLY A 237 -0.04 6.95 4.51
CA GLY A 237 1.08 7.28 3.63
C GLY A 237 2.24 7.89 4.39
N PRO A 238 3.41 7.99 3.73
CA PRO A 238 4.55 8.76 4.23
C PRO A 238 4.18 10.24 4.36
N VAL A 239 5.07 11.06 4.92
CA VAL A 239 4.90 12.53 4.91
C VAL A 239 4.73 13.06 3.49
N GLU A 240 4.07 14.22 3.36
CA GLU A 240 3.82 14.86 2.08
C GLU A 240 5.12 15.04 1.26
N ASN A 241 5.01 14.87 -0.06
CA ASN A 241 6.13 14.90 -1.01
C ASN A 241 7.26 13.89 -0.71
N SER A 242 6.99 12.80 0.00
CA SER A 242 7.95 11.72 0.22
C SER A 242 7.37 10.38 -0.15
N MET A 243 8.20 9.48 -0.70
CA MET A 243 7.88 8.07 -0.86
C MET A 243 9.13 7.23 -0.63
N HIS A 244 8.97 6.06 -0.06
CA HIS A 244 10.07 5.12 0.14
C HIS A 244 10.17 4.22 -1.08
N TYR A 245 11.37 3.80 -1.46
CA TYR A 245 11.50 2.81 -2.52
C TYR A 245 12.71 1.92 -2.30
N ARG A 246 12.64 0.73 -2.87
CA ARG A 246 13.70 -0.28 -2.84
C ARG A 246 14.02 -0.78 -4.24
N SER A 247 15.04 -1.62 -4.32
CA SER A 247 15.42 -2.27 -5.58
C SER A 247 14.30 -3.20 -6.04
N GLY A 248 13.93 -3.11 -7.31
CA GLY A 248 13.04 -4.08 -7.96
C GLY A 248 13.76 -5.36 -8.39
N SER A 249 15.05 -5.50 -8.06
CA SER A 249 15.85 -6.68 -8.41
C SER A 249 15.39 -7.91 -7.62
N ALA A 250 15.27 -9.06 -8.28
CA ALA A 250 15.01 -10.34 -7.63
C ALA A 250 16.07 -10.79 -6.61
N SER A 251 17.23 -10.12 -6.57
CA SER A 251 18.28 -10.35 -5.57
C SER A 251 18.18 -9.44 -4.34
N TRP A 252 17.16 -8.59 -4.26
CA TRP A 252 16.88 -7.76 -3.09
C TRP A 252 16.15 -8.59 -2.00
N PRO A 253 16.44 -8.37 -0.70
CA PRO A 253 17.51 -7.53 -0.17
C PRO A 253 18.89 -8.17 -0.35
N ARG A 254 19.90 -7.34 -0.65
CA ARG A 254 21.30 -7.77 -0.67
C ARG A 254 21.89 -7.70 0.74
N PRO A 255 23.02 -8.39 1.02
CA PRO A 255 23.59 -8.47 2.38
C PRO A 255 23.88 -7.14 3.09
N LEU A 256 24.11 -6.06 2.34
CA LEU A 256 24.38 -4.72 2.90
C LEU A 256 23.16 -3.79 2.82
N ASP A 257 22.01 -4.24 2.30
CA ASP A 257 20.77 -3.45 2.23
C ASP A 257 20.05 -3.49 3.61
N THR A 258 20.73 -3.01 4.65
CA THR A 258 20.32 -3.22 6.05
C THR A 258 19.93 -1.94 6.79
N LEU A 259 20.13 -0.75 6.20
CA LEU A 259 19.70 0.50 6.82
C LEU A 259 18.25 0.83 6.42
N GLU A 260 17.58 1.57 7.29
CA GLU A 260 16.34 2.27 6.96
C GLU A 260 16.58 3.77 7.05
N LEU A 261 16.33 4.49 5.98
CA LEU A 261 16.33 5.95 5.91
C LEU A 261 14.89 6.44 5.89
N LEU A 262 14.58 7.37 6.80
CA LEU A 262 13.30 8.05 6.88
C LEU A 262 13.49 9.55 6.67
N ASN A 263 12.41 10.22 6.33
CA ASN A 263 12.26 11.66 6.55
C ASN A 263 11.12 11.92 7.53
N THR A 264 11.35 12.80 8.49
CA THR A 264 10.43 13.04 9.62
C THR A 264 9.67 14.37 9.52
N THR A 265 9.95 15.14 8.48
CA THR A 265 9.34 16.43 8.19
C THR A 265 8.92 16.48 6.74
N ASP A 266 7.90 17.27 6.44
CA ASP A 266 7.47 17.56 5.07
C ASP A 266 8.63 18.14 4.27
N VAL A 267 8.77 17.67 3.04
CA VAL A 267 9.85 18.06 2.15
C VAL A 267 9.28 19.05 1.14
N SER A 268 9.88 20.23 1.03
CA SER A 268 9.39 21.33 0.18
C SER A 268 10.52 22.20 -0.35
N ASN A 269 10.43 22.56 -1.64
CA ASN A 269 11.41 23.44 -2.26
C ASN A 269 11.34 24.86 -1.66
N GLY A 270 12.46 25.32 -1.09
CA GLY A 270 12.57 26.64 -0.45
C GLY A 270 11.83 26.77 0.89
N GLY A 271 11.43 25.64 1.48
CA GLY A 271 10.74 25.58 2.78
C GLY A 271 11.65 25.60 4.00
N PRO A 272 11.12 25.25 5.19
CA PRO A 272 11.91 25.10 6.41
C PRO A 272 12.94 23.97 6.29
N PRO A 273 13.95 23.90 7.19
CA PRO A 273 14.88 22.79 7.21
C PRO A 273 14.18 21.44 7.37
N GLU A 274 14.62 20.48 6.58
CA GLU A 274 14.08 19.12 6.52
C GLU A 274 15.03 18.15 7.21
N THR A 275 14.49 17.06 7.75
CA THR A 275 15.28 16.05 8.47
C THR A 275 15.19 14.67 7.82
N TRP A 276 16.35 14.12 7.49
CA TRP A 276 16.54 12.73 7.13
C TRP A 276 17.29 12.00 8.25
N GLU A 277 16.84 10.80 8.59
CA GLU A 277 17.42 10.00 9.67
C GLU A 277 17.52 8.52 9.31
N VAL A 278 18.64 7.92 9.69
CA VAL A 278 18.82 6.46 9.67
C VAL A 278 18.24 5.90 10.96
N LEU A 279 17.36 4.91 10.87
CA LEU A 279 16.85 4.22 12.04
C LEU A 279 17.95 3.38 12.70
N GLY A 280 18.10 3.53 14.02
CA GLY A 280 19.03 2.73 14.82
C GLY A 280 20.51 2.89 14.46
N PRO A 281 21.06 4.12 14.40
CA PRO A 281 22.46 4.32 14.04
C PRO A 281 23.40 3.70 15.09
N LEU A 282 24.47 3.07 14.62
CA LEU A 282 25.45 2.35 15.43
C LEU A 282 26.61 3.26 15.88
N PRO A 283 27.02 3.18 17.17
CA PRO A 283 28.20 3.89 17.64
C PRO A 283 29.48 3.49 16.90
N GLY A 284 30.30 4.47 16.50
CA GLY A 284 31.56 4.24 15.79
C GLY A 284 31.45 4.13 14.27
N HIS A 285 30.23 4.19 13.73
CA HIS A 285 29.97 4.24 12.29
C HIS A 285 29.80 5.69 11.81
N SER A 286 30.03 5.92 10.51
CA SER A 286 29.83 7.22 9.86
C SER A 286 28.80 7.09 8.75
N TYR A 287 27.82 8.00 8.76
CA TYR A 287 26.70 8.00 7.82
C TYR A 287 26.80 9.14 6.83
N TRP A 288 26.32 8.87 5.62
CA TRP A 288 26.34 9.80 4.49
C TRP A 288 25.02 9.75 3.75
N LEU A 289 24.47 10.91 3.39
CA LEU A 289 23.34 11.03 2.49
C LEU A 289 23.86 11.25 1.07
N LEU A 290 23.45 10.36 0.17
CA LEU A 290 23.48 10.62 -1.26
C LEU A 290 22.16 11.27 -1.64
N ALA A 291 22.19 12.36 -2.38
CA ALA A 291 21.02 12.85 -3.11
C ALA A 291 21.33 12.92 -4.60
N SER A 292 20.34 12.74 -5.45
CA SER A 292 20.48 12.71 -6.90
C SER A 292 19.24 13.24 -7.58
N ALA A 293 19.40 13.81 -8.77
CA ALA A 293 18.29 14.22 -9.64
C ALA A 293 17.65 13.05 -10.40
N ALA A 294 18.22 11.84 -10.30
CA ALA A 294 17.68 10.66 -10.98
C ALA A 294 17.78 9.41 -10.09
N PRO A 295 16.82 8.48 -10.19
CA PRO A 295 16.92 7.20 -9.53
C PRO A 295 17.95 6.32 -10.24
N ALA A 296 18.44 5.33 -9.52
CA ALA A 296 19.10 4.17 -10.09
C ALA A 296 18.51 2.89 -9.49
N ASP A 297 18.86 1.76 -10.09
CA ASP A 297 18.69 0.47 -9.47
C ASP A 297 19.84 -0.42 -9.95
N ARG A 298 20.97 -0.35 -9.25
CA ARG A 298 22.22 -1.01 -9.67
C ARG A 298 22.80 -1.86 -8.56
N SER A 299 23.25 -3.05 -8.95
CA SER A 299 24.09 -3.88 -8.11
C SER A 299 25.50 -3.29 -8.01
N VAL A 300 25.97 -3.04 -6.78
CA VAL A 300 27.31 -2.50 -6.52
C VAL A 300 28.06 -3.36 -5.50
N LEU A 301 29.33 -3.04 -5.26
CA LEU A 301 30.20 -3.73 -4.29
C LEU A 301 30.22 -5.26 -4.53
N GLY A 302 30.36 -5.66 -5.79
CA GLY A 302 30.41 -7.07 -6.17
C GLY A 302 29.12 -7.84 -5.91
N GLY A 303 27.97 -7.17 -5.87
CA GLY A 303 26.68 -7.82 -5.63
C GLY A 303 26.13 -7.62 -4.22
N GLN A 304 26.86 -6.96 -3.33
CA GLN A 304 26.54 -6.91 -1.90
C GLN A 304 25.56 -5.80 -1.51
N ALA A 305 25.41 -4.77 -2.34
CA ALA A 305 24.54 -3.62 -2.05
C ALA A 305 23.76 -3.16 -3.28
N SER A 306 22.60 -2.55 -3.05
CA SER A 306 21.73 -1.93 -4.05
C SER A 306 21.93 -0.42 -4.04
N LEU A 307 22.48 0.13 -5.12
CA LEU A 307 22.58 1.59 -5.31
C LEU A 307 21.31 2.10 -5.98
N LEU A 308 20.56 2.93 -5.26
CA LEU A 308 19.21 3.36 -5.61
C LEU A 308 19.14 4.78 -6.18
N VAL A 309 20.27 5.49 -6.18
CA VAL A 309 20.42 6.85 -6.71
C VAL A 309 21.46 6.88 -7.82
N ASP A 310 21.24 7.71 -8.85
CA ASP A 310 22.23 7.83 -9.92
C ASP A 310 23.41 8.70 -9.48
N MET A 311 24.60 8.09 -9.49
CA MET A 311 25.85 8.75 -9.15
C MET A 311 26.35 9.70 -10.25
N GLY A 312 25.75 9.68 -11.43
CA GLY A 312 26.02 10.65 -12.50
C GLY A 312 25.42 12.04 -12.27
N SER A 313 24.45 12.15 -11.36
CA SER A 313 23.61 13.35 -11.15
C SER A 313 23.47 13.71 -9.67
N VAL A 314 24.49 13.43 -8.86
CA VAL A 314 24.51 13.65 -7.40
C VAL A 314 24.40 15.14 -7.05
N LEU A 315 23.61 15.44 -6.02
CA LEU A 315 23.34 16.77 -5.48
C LEU A 315 23.64 16.80 -3.97
N PRO A 316 24.45 17.73 -3.47
CA PRO A 316 25.57 18.37 -4.17
C PRO A 316 26.51 17.28 -4.70
N GLY A 317 27.39 17.54 -5.68
CA GLY A 317 28.23 16.52 -6.34
C GLY A 317 29.17 15.65 -5.47
N VAL A 318 29.02 15.68 -4.14
CA VAL A 318 29.65 14.81 -3.15
C VAL A 318 28.61 14.36 -2.10
N PRO A 319 28.75 13.17 -1.50
CA PRO A 319 27.91 12.73 -0.39
C PRO A 319 27.92 13.72 0.78
N ILE A 320 26.75 13.97 1.37
CA ILE A 320 26.61 14.86 2.54
C ILE A 320 26.79 14.04 3.81
N ARG A 321 27.57 14.51 4.77
CA ARG A 321 27.73 13.81 6.04
C ARG A 321 26.45 13.90 6.87
N MET A 322 26.03 12.78 7.47
CA MET A 322 24.92 12.70 8.44
C MET A 322 25.48 12.39 9.84
N PRO A 323 25.83 13.40 10.66
CA PRO A 323 26.34 13.17 12.00
C PRO A 323 25.36 12.32 12.84
N ALA A 324 25.87 11.24 13.43
CA ALA A 324 25.06 10.30 14.21
C ALA A 324 23.85 9.71 13.44
N GLY A 325 23.90 9.66 12.11
CA GLY A 325 22.83 9.09 11.28
C GLY A 325 21.69 10.05 10.97
N ALA A 326 21.79 11.33 11.37
CA ALA A 326 20.78 12.34 11.07
C ALA A 326 21.37 13.53 10.32
N LEU A 327 20.58 14.13 9.43
CA LEU A 327 20.88 15.37 8.76
C LEU A 327 19.64 16.26 8.75
N THR A 328 19.76 17.44 9.33
CA THR A 328 18.78 18.51 9.21
C THR A 328 19.36 19.64 8.38
N THR A 329 18.77 19.94 7.23
CA THR A 329 19.24 21.01 6.34
C THR A 329 18.11 21.61 5.53
N ALA A 330 18.25 22.88 5.13
CA ALA A 330 17.34 23.49 4.17
C ALA A 330 17.72 23.04 2.75
N LEU A 331 16.70 22.72 1.95
CA LEU A 331 16.89 22.47 0.53
C LEU A 331 17.25 23.78 -0.20
N PRO A 332 18.17 23.74 -1.19
CA PRO A 332 18.47 24.90 -1.99
C PRO A 332 17.23 25.30 -2.83
N PRO A 333 17.05 26.60 -3.12
CA PRO A 333 15.83 27.10 -3.79
C PRO A 333 15.68 26.67 -5.26
N ALA A 334 16.74 26.10 -5.86
CA ALA A 334 16.78 25.66 -7.25
C ALA A 334 17.07 24.17 -7.31
N LEU A 335 16.06 23.36 -6.98
CA LEU A 335 16.10 21.92 -7.14
C LEU A 335 15.40 21.47 -8.43
N PRO A 336 15.78 20.29 -8.96
CA PRO A 336 14.94 19.59 -9.93
C PRO A 336 13.55 19.29 -9.32
N ALA A 337 12.57 19.01 -10.19
CA ALA A 337 11.21 18.64 -9.78
C ALA A 337 11.17 17.36 -8.94
N GLU A 338 12.18 16.50 -9.09
CA GLU A 338 12.32 15.25 -8.36
C GLU A 338 13.72 15.13 -7.78
N ILE A 339 13.79 14.66 -6.53
CA ILE A 339 15.05 14.28 -5.89
C ILE A 339 14.94 12.87 -5.32
N TYR A 340 16.05 12.16 -5.37
CA TYR A 340 16.18 10.79 -4.91
C TYR A 340 17.31 10.73 -3.90
N VAL A 341 17.07 10.19 -2.71
CA VAL A 341 18.08 10.11 -1.65
C VAL A 341 18.28 8.69 -1.14
N GLN A 342 19.50 8.38 -0.73
CA GLN A 342 19.86 7.11 -0.11
C GLN A 342 20.98 7.35 0.91
N ALA A 343 20.91 6.68 2.06
CA ALA A 343 21.95 6.72 3.06
C ALA A 343 22.96 5.57 2.88
N LEU A 344 24.21 5.87 3.21
CA LEU A 344 25.33 4.94 3.25
C LEU A 344 25.93 4.95 4.66
N GLU A 345 26.30 3.78 5.16
CA GLU A 345 27.11 3.63 6.36
C GLU A 345 28.53 3.22 5.99
N THR A 346 29.49 3.80 6.69
CA THR A 346 30.91 3.47 6.57
C THR A 346 31.55 3.19 7.93
N ALA A 347 32.50 2.26 7.97
CA ALA A 347 33.26 1.94 9.17
C ALA A 347 34.75 1.69 8.90
N GLY A 348 35.57 1.86 9.93
CA GLY A 348 37.00 1.52 9.96
C GLY A 348 37.95 2.50 9.24
N PRO A 349 39.27 2.40 9.49
CA PRO A 349 40.30 3.06 8.68
C PRO A 349 41.01 2.05 7.72
N PRO A 350 40.97 2.23 6.39
CA PRO A 350 40.22 3.26 5.65
C PRO A 350 38.72 2.99 5.66
N PRO A 351 37.87 4.02 5.47
CA PRO A 351 36.42 3.86 5.47
C PRO A 351 35.96 2.88 4.40
N ARG A 352 35.18 1.87 4.80
CA ARG A 352 34.52 0.94 3.89
C ARG A 352 33.02 1.02 4.08
N VAL A 353 32.27 0.90 3.00
CA VAL A 353 30.80 0.81 3.07
C VAL A 353 30.42 -0.49 3.78
N THR A 354 29.63 -0.37 4.84
CA THR A 354 29.15 -1.50 5.65
C THR A 354 27.64 -1.70 5.57
N ALA A 355 26.89 -0.70 5.11
CA ALA A 355 25.47 -0.81 4.85
C ALA A 355 24.97 0.30 3.92
N VAL A 356 23.83 0.08 3.26
CA VAL A 356 23.09 1.04 2.45
C VAL A 356 21.61 0.99 2.83
N SER A 357 20.87 2.08 2.64
CA SER A 357 19.44 2.16 2.98
C SER A 357 18.52 1.87 1.80
N ASN A 358 17.21 1.80 2.07
CA ASN A 358 16.18 2.15 1.08
C ASN A 358 16.42 3.55 0.48
N GLY A 359 15.78 3.81 -0.65
CA GLY A 359 15.71 5.14 -1.24
C GLY A 359 14.51 5.90 -0.69
N LEU A 360 14.61 7.23 -0.69
CA LEU A 360 13.46 8.13 -0.60
C LEU A 360 13.36 8.96 -1.86
N PHE A 361 12.14 9.14 -2.33
CA PHE A 361 11.78 9.95 -3.47
C PHE A 361 11.04 11.17 -2.97
N HIS A 362 11.41 12.36 -3.46
CA HIS A 362 10.66 13.58 -3.20
C HIS A 362 10.29 14.32 -4.49
N CYS A 363 9.10 14.94 -4.49
CA CYS A 363 8.54 15.64 -5.63
C CYS A 363 8.00 17.03 -5.26
N PHE A 364 8.23 18.04 -6.10
CA PHE A 364 7.85 19.44 -5.84
C PHE A 364 7.15 20.12 -7.02
#